data_AF-G6EE01-F1
#
_entry.id   AF-G6EE01-F1
#
_cell.length_a   1.000
_cell.length_b   1.000
_cell.length_c   1.000
_cell.angle_alpha   90.00
_cell.angle_beta   90.00
_cell.angle_gamma   90.00
#
_symmetry.space_group_name_H-M   'P 1'
#
loop_
_entity.id
_entity.type
_entity.pdbx_description
1 polymer ?
#
loop_
_entity_poly.entity_id
_entity_poly.type
_entity_poly.pdbx_seq_one_letter_code
_entity_poly.pdbx_strand_id
1 'polypeptide(L)'
;MNAAAHGGPRFRHFMAIDWSGAVGPRQKGIAVGLCDLSGAAPQIVRPRDHAVWSRQDVLDLLLHDLPDDTLVGLDLGISLPFADAGAFFPGWNESPGDARALWALIDAVCAGDADLCATSFVDHARASAYFRRHGGREGEQFHLPGAAHRRGRMRVTEEAQARAGCKPYSNFNLVGAAQVGKSSLTGMRMLHRLGGTVPVWPIDPLPARGSVIVEIYTTLAAVAAGRSPSRAKMTTFEALADALAALGSPPARGSGAIDDHTSDALLTAAWLRRAACDPALWQPAELTPELACTEGWTFGAA
;
A
#
# COMPACT_ATOMS: atom_id res chain seq x y z
N MET A 1 25.59 32.44 19.13
CA MET A 1 24.38 33.12 18.59
C MET A 1 23.99 32.37 17.33
N ASN A 2 23.18 31.33 17.50
CA ASN A 2 21.73 31.30 17.30
C ASN A 2 21.33 30.90 15.88
N ALA A 3 20.98 29.63 15.71
CA ALA A 3 19.67 29.27 15.17
C ALA A 3 19.31 27.91 15.80
N ALA A 4 18.57 27.96 16.91
CA ALA A 4 17.82 26.80 17.36
C ALA A 4 16.91 26.38 16.20
N ALA A 5 17.10 25.16 15.68
CA ALA A 5 16.21 24.57 14.69
C ALA A 5 14.82 24.40 15.34
N HIS A 6 13.98 25.43 15.22
CA HIS A 6 12.56 25.37 15.51
C HIS A 6 11.86 24.66 14.34
N GLY A 7 12.23 23.38 14.11
CA GLY A 7 11.60 22.54 13.12
C GLY A 7 10.39 21.87 13.73
N GLY A 8 9.19 22.39 13.47
CA GLY A 8 7.95 21.69 13.80
C GLY A 8 7.92 20.27 13.19
N PRO A 9 6.98 19.41 13.64
CA PRO A 9 6.82 18.06 13.11
C PRO A 9 6.61 18.08 11.60
N ARG A 10 7.31 17.18 10.89
CA ARG A 10 7.33 17.07 9.42
C ARG A 10 5.94 16.87 8.81
N PHE A 11 5.15 15.99 9.40
CA PHE A 11 3.80 15.67 8.94
C PHE A 11 2.78 16.12 9.97
N ARG A 12 1.69 16.72 9.50
CA ARG A 12 0.59 17.24 10.33
C ARG A 12 -0.60 16.29 10.36
N HIS A 13 -0.72 15.47 9.32
CA HIS A 13 -1.83 14.56 9.10
C HIS A 13 -1.29 13.18 8.72
N PHE A 14 -2.05 12.15 9.09
CA PHE A 14 -1.69 10.76 8.85
C PHE A 14 -2.92 10.06 8.31
N MET A 15 -2.85 9.68 7.04
CA MET A 15 -3.95 9.06 6.31
C MET A 15 -3.55 7.63 5.97
N ALA A 16 -4.41 6.66 6.28
CA ALA A 16 -4.24 5.28 5.84
C ALA A 16 -5.43 4.90 4.94
N ILE A 17 -5.11 4.29 3.81
CA ILE A 17 -6.08 3.88 2.80
C ILE A 17 -5.93 2.37 2.61
N ASP A 18 -6.92 1.62 3.10
CA ASP A 18 -7.09 0.23 2.69
C ASP A 18 -7.59 0.23 1.24
N TRP A 19 -7.00 -0.61 0.38
CA TRP A 19 -7.16 -0.54 -1.06
C TRP A 19 -7.71 -1.82 -1.68
N SER A 20 -8.68 -1.67 -2.59
CA SER A 20 -9.29 -2.79 -3.29
C SER A 20 -8.95 -2.83 -4.78
N GLY A 21 -8.39 -3.96 -5.20
CA GLY A 21 -8.25 -4.36 -6.59
C GLY A 21 -9.47 -5.06 -7.19
N ALA A 22 -10.62 -5.08 -6.52
CA ALA A 22 -11.82 -5.69 -7.07
C ALA A 22 -12.29 -4.95 -8.35
N VAL A 23 -12.97 -5.69 -9.22
CA VAL A 23 -13.52 -5.14 -10.47
C VAL A 23 -14.85 -4.45 -10.17
N GLY A 24 -15.03 -3.26 -10.72
CA GLY A 24 -16.28 -2.50 -10.64
C GLY A 24 -16.06 -1.02 -10.31
N PRO A 25 -17.14 -0.23 -10.38
CA PRO A 25 -17.06 1.22 -10.23
C PRO A 25 -16.87 1.70 -8.79
N ARG A 26 -17.25 0.88 -7.80
CA ARG A 26 -17.20 1.21 -6.37
C ARG A 26 -16.69 0.02 -5.57
N GLN A 27 -15.94 0.29 -4.51
CA GLN A 27 -15.16 -0.68 -3.78
C GLN A 27 -15.52 -0.67 -2.29
N LYS A 28 -16.22 -1.72 -1.84
CA LYS A 28 -16.52 -1.89 -0.41
C LYS A 28 -15.26 -2.10 0.43
N GLY A 29 -14.20 -2.60 -0.19
CA GLY A 29 -12.89 -2.81 0.44
C GLY A 29 -11.95 -1.61 0.32
N ILE A 30 -12.46 -0.40 0.06
CA ILE A 30 -11.68 0.83 0.23
C ILE A 30 -12.20 1.56 1.47
N ALA A 31 -11.30 1.82 2.41
CA ALA A 31 -11.56 2.59 3.62
C ALA A 31 -10.44 3.59 3.86
N VAL A 32 -10.77 4.79 4.34
CA VAL A 32 -9.82 5.90 4.49
C VAL A 32 -9.86 6.42 5.93
N GLY A 33 -8.85 6.09 6.73
CA GLY A 33 -8.67 6.61 8.07
C GLY A 33 -7.79 7.86 8.07
N LEU A 34 -8.11 8.85 8.90
CA LEU A 34 -7.33 10.07 9.06
C LEU A 34 -7.20 10.46 10.53
N CYS A 35 -6.00 10.85 10.95
CA CYS A 35 -5.77 11.56 12.21
C CYS A 35 -4.73 12.66 12.03
N ASP A 36 -4.59 13.50 13.05
CA ASP A 36 -3.64 14.61 13.05
C ASP A 36 -2.72 14.57 14.29
N LEU A 37 -1.83 15.55 14.37
CA LEU A 37 -0.90 15.75 15.47
C LEU A 37 -1.52 16.23 16.78
N SER A 38 -2.80 16.61 16.81
CA SER A 38 -3.44 17.06 18.05
C SER A 38 -3.58 15.93 19.08
N GLY A 39 -3.43 14.68 18.64
CA GLY A 39 -3.66 13.50 19.45
C GLY A 39 -5.12 13.06 19.49
N ALA A 40 -6.01 13.70 18.72
CA ALA A 40 -7.40 13.28 18.59
C ALA A 40 -7.53 11.85 18.03
N ALA A 41 -8.69 11.24 18.30
CA ALA A 41 -9.04 9.92 17.77
C ALA A 41 -9.04 9.92 16.23
N PRO A 42 -8.56 8.85 15.58
CA PRO A 42 -8.67 8.71 14.14
C PRO A 42 -10.15 8.70 13.71
N GLN A 43 -10.42 9.31 12.56
CA GLN A 43 -11.76 9.45 11.98
C GLN A 43 -11.81 8.78 10.60
N ILE A 44 -12.99 8.28 10.25
CA ILE A 44 -13.23 7.75 8.90
C ILE A 44 -13.54 8.92 7.96
N VAL A 45 -12.84 8.95 6.82
CA VAL A 45 -13.14 9.86 5.72
C VAL A 45 -14.11 9.17 4.77
N ARG A 46 -15.13 9.89 4.32
CA ARG A 46 -16.15 9.40 3.38
C ARG A 46 -15.98 10.08 2.03
N PRO A 47 -16.33 9.39 0.92
CA PRO A 47 -16.36 10.05 -0.37
C PRO A 47 -17.47 11.11 -0.38
N ARG A 48 -17.28 12.17 -1.17
CA ARG A 48 -18.13 13.38 -1.15
C ARG A 48 -19.61 13.08 -1.41
N ASP A 49 -19.88 12.30 -2.46
CA ASP A 49 -21.23 12.13 -3.00
C ASP A 49 -21.73 10.67 -2.96
N HIS A 50 -21.09 9.80 -2.18
CA HIS A 50 -21.43 8.38 -2.13
C HIS A 50 -21.08 7.73 -0.78
N ALA A 51 -21.68 6.57 -0.49
CA ALA A 51 -21.38 5.80 0.72
C ALA A 51 -20.14 4.89 0.59
N VAL A 52 -19.75 4.59 -0.65
CA VAL A 52 -18.69 3.64 -1.01
C VAL A 52 -17.69 4.32 -1.95
N TRP A 53 -16.40 4.19 -1.66
CA TRP A 53 -15.33 4.78 -2.46
C TRP A 53 -15.26 4.17 -3.86
N SER A 54 -15.00 5.00 -4.88
CA SER A 54 -14.37 4.55 -6.12
C SER A 54 -12.84 4.76 -6.02
N ARG A 55 -12.07 4.09 -6.88
CA ARG A 55 -10.64 4.41 -7.01
C ARG A 55 -10.41 5.82 -7.57
N GLN A 56 -11.36 6.34 -8.36
CA GLN A 56 -11.30 7.71 -8.86
C GLN A 56 -11.53 8.72 -7.72
N ASP A 57 -12.45 8.45 -6.80
CA ASP A 57 -12.67 9.32 -5.63
C ASP A 57 -11.38 9.42 -4.79
N VAL A 58 -10.65 8.32 -4.63
CA VAL A 58 -9.36 8.33 -3.91
C VAL A 58 -8.32 9.14 -4.69
N LEU A 59 -8.24 8.97 -6.02
CA LEU A 59 -7.36 9.78 -6.85
C LEU A 59 -7.68 11.28 -6.72
N ASP A 60 -8.96 11.65 -6.79
CA ASP A 60 -9.41 13.03 -6.65
C ASP A 60 -9.14 13.58 -5.25
N LEU A 61 -9.34 12.77 -4.20
CA LEU A 61 -8.95 13.10 -2.82
C LEU A 61 -7.46 13.45 -2.75
N LEU A 62 -6.60 12.59 -3.31
CA LEU A 62 -5.15 12.78 -3.26
C LEU A 62 -4.67 13.98 -4.09
N LEU A 63 -5.36 14.32 -5.19
CA LEU A 63 -5.01 15.43 -6.08
C LEU A 63 -5.53 16.79 -5.59
N HIS A 64 -6.69 16.81 -4.95
CA HIS A 64 -7.45 18.05 -4.76
C HIS A 64 -7.81 18.35 -3.31
N ASP A 65 -7.95 17.32 -2.48
CA ASP A 65 -8.51 17.44 -1.14
C ASP A 65 -7.57 16.89 -0.05
N LEU A 66 -6.33 16.55 -0.40
CA LEU A 66 -5.34 16.03 0.52
C LEU A 66 -4.91 17.15 1.47
N PRO A 67 -5.05 16.98 2.81
CA PRO A 67 -4.53 17.96 3.74
C PRO A 67 -3.02 18.17 3.54
N ASP A 68 -2.53 19.38 3.80
CA ASP A 68 -1.11 19.68 3.72
C ASP A 68 -0.31 18.83 4.70
N ASP A 69 0.94 18.52 4.33
CA ASP A 69 1.89 17.76 5.14
C ASP A 69 1.31 16.41 5.63
N THR A 70 0.64 15.67 4.73
CA THR A 70 0.06 14.35 5.04
C THR A 70 1.03 13.23 4.72
N LEU A 71 1.27 12.33 5.68
CA LEU A 71 1.80 11.01 5.39
C LEU A 71 0.65 10.08 5.01
N VAL A 72 0.60 9.66 3.74
CA VAL A 72 -0.42 8.76 3.20
C VAL A 72 0.13 7.34 3.11
N GLY A 73 -0.44 6.39 3.83
CA GLY A 73 -0.17 4.96 3.65
C GLY A 73 -1.21 4.32 2.73
N LEU A 74 -0.78 3.64 1.67
CA LEU A 74 -1.63 2.82 0.81
C LEU A 74 -1.40 1.32 1.05
N ASP A 75 -2.44 0.55 1.40
CA ASP A 75 -2.36 -0.91 1.61
C ASP A 75 -2.41 -1.66 0.26
N LEU A 76 -1.36 -1.47 -0.55
CA LEU A 76 -1.17 -2.10 -1.85
C LEU A 76 0.31 -2.19 -2.20
N GLY A 77 0.72 -3.16 -3.02
CA GLY A 77 2.08 -3.21 -3.54
C GLY A 77 2.31 -2.12 -4.60
N ILE A 78 3.31 -1.27 -4.40
CA ILE A 78 3.64 -0.18 -5.34
C ILE A 78 4.53 -0.64 -6.51
N SER A 79 5.03 -1.88 -6.49
CA SER A 79 5.77 -2.46 -7.62
C SER A 79 5.67 -3.98 -7.66
N LEU A 80 6.38 -4.61 -8.60
CA LEU A 80 6.51 -6.06 -8.76
C LEU A 80 7.93 -6.53 -8.39
N PRO A 81 8.13 -7.83 -8.12
CA PRO A 81 9.46 -8.44 -7.97
C PRO A 81 10.38 -8.13 -9.16
N PHE A 82 11.60 -7.69 -8.86
CA PHE A 82 12.63 -7.32 -9.83
C PHE A 82 13.99 -7.94 -9.46
N ALA A 83 14.42 -7.80 -8.20
CA ALA A 83 15.77 -8.13 -7.75
C ALA A 83 16.09 -9.64 -7.85
N ASP A 84 15.07 -10.49 -7.77
CA ASP A 84 15.21 -11.95 -7.88
C ASP A 84 15.64 -12.42 -9.29
N ALA A 85 15.40 -11.61 -10.33
CA ALA A 85 15.69 -11.98 -11.72
C ALA A 85 16.24 -10.84 -12.60
N GLY A 86 16.49 -9.65 -12.03
CA GLY A 86 16.96 -8.46 -12.74
C GLY A 86 15.94 -7.83 -13.70
N ALA A 87 14.65 -8.19 -13.58
CA ALA A 87 13.56 -7.66 -14.39
C ALA A 87 12.20 -7.97 -13.75
N PHE A 88 11.20 -7.10 -13.96
CA PHE A 88 9.82 -7.43 -13.60
C PHE A 88 9.30 -8.63 -14.39
N PHE A 89 9.59 -8.67 -15.69
CA PHE A 89 9.15 -9.72 -16.61
C PHE A 89 10.32 -10.34 -17.38
N PRO A 90 11.13 -11.23 -16.76
CA PRO A 90 12.29 -11.85 -17.39
C PRO A 90 11.94 -12.55 -18.70
N GLY A 91 12.68 -12.26 -19.78
CA GLY A 91 12.43 -12.79 -21.12
C GLY A 91 11.37 -12.02 -21.93
N TRP A 92 10.84 -10.92 -21.41
CA TRP A 92 10.02 -9.99 -22.16
C TRP A 92 10.83 -8.72 -22.49
N ASN A 93 11.10 -8.49 -23.78
CA ASN A 93 11.93 -7.38 -24.25
C ASN A 93 11.39 -5.99 -23.87
N GLU A 94 10.08 -5.87 -23.65
CA GLU A 94 9.42 -4.61 -23.25
C GLU A 94 9.28 -4.52 -21.72
N SER A 95 9.94 -5.40 -20.96
CA SER A 95 9.94 -5.31 -19.50
C SER A 95 10.49 -3.94 -19.07
N PRO A 96 9.78 -3.20 -18.20
CA PRO A 96 10.23 -1.89 -17.75
C PRO A 96 11.47 -2.01 -16.85
N GLY A 97 12.30 -0.96 -16.86
CA GLY A 97 13.54 -0.90 -16.08
C GLY A 97 13.37 -0.39 -14.64
N ASP A 98 12.25 0.26 -14.33
CA ASP A 98 11.96 0.84 -13.02
C ASP A 98 10.45 0.87 -12.72
N ALA A 99 10.08 1.21 -11.48
CA ALA A 99 8.70 1.25 -11.04
C ALA A 99 7.83 2.26 -11.83
N ARG A 100 8.38 3.44 -12.18
CA ARG A 100 7.61 4.46 -12.91
C ARG A 100 7.27 3.99 -14.32
N ALA A 101 8.23 3.37 -15.00
CA ALA A 101 8.04 2.74 -16.30
C ALA A 101 7.07 1.55 -16.22
N LEU A 102 7.10 0.78 -15.11
CA LEU A 102 6.12 -0.28 -14.85
C LEU A 102 4.70 0.27 -14.73
N TRP A 103 4.51 1.34 -13.96
CA TRP A 103 3.19 1.97 -13.82
C TRP A 103 2.66 2.50 -15.15
N ALA A 104 3.54 3.12 -15.96
CA ALA A 104 3.21 3.60 -17.29
C ALA A 104 2.81 2.46 -18.24
N LEU A 105 3.56 1.35 -18.24
CA LEU A 105 3.23 0.17 -19.05
C LEU A 105 1.86 -0.40 -18.69
N ILE A 106 1.58 -0.56 -17.39
CA ILE A 106 0.30 -1.10 -16.91
C ILE A 106 -0.85 -0.17 -17.31
N ASP A 107 -0.71 1.13 -17.09
CA ASP A 107 -1.79 2.09 -17.41
C ASP A 107 -2.04 2.17 -18.92
N ALA A 108 -0.99 2.15 -19.74
CA ALA A 108 -1.11 2.15 -21.20
C ALA A 108 -1.86 0.92 -21.72
N VAL A 109 -1.52 -0.28 -21.24
CA VAL A 109 -2.24 -1.52 -21.61
C VAL A 109 -3.70 -1.48 -21.14
N CYS A 110 -3.96 -0.82 -20.02
CA CYS A 110 -5.30 -0.70 -19.43
C CYS A 110 -6.04 0.58 -19.84
N ALA A 111 -5.62 1.29 -20.89
CA ALA A 111 -6.23 2.57 -21.27
C ALA A 111 -7.75 2.47 -21.51
N GLY A 112 -8.23 1.34 -22.03
CA GLY A 112 -9.65 1.05 -22.22
C GLY A 112 -10.39 0.51 -21.00
N ASP A 113 -9.70 0.20 -19.91
CA ASP A 113 -10.31 -0.35 -18.70
C ASP A 113 -10.94 0.77 -17.86
N ALA A 114 -12.26 0.71 -17.67
CA ALA A 114 -13.01 1.59 -16.78
C ALA A 114 -12.57 1.46 -15.31
N ASP A 115 -12.93 2.45 -14.50
CA ASP A 115 -12.83 2.42 -13.04
C ASP A 115 -11.41 2.16 -12.48
N LEU A 116 -10.36 2.49 -13.21
CA LEU A 116 -8.97 2.15 -12.87
C LEU A 116 -8.75 0.63 -12.71
N CYS A 117 -9.54 -0.22 -13.39
CA CYS A 117 -9.33 -1.67 -13.40
C CYS A 117 -8.02 -2.05 -14.11
N ALA A 118 -7.47 -3.23 -13.86
CA ALA A 118 -6.28 -3.72 -14.56
C ALA A 118 -6.55 -5.02 -15.34
N THR A 119 -7.81 -5.21 -15.74
CA THR A 119 -8.31 -6.43 -16.41
C THR A 119 -7.52 -6.73 -17.69
N SER A 120 -7.28 -5.72 -18.53
CA SER A 120 -6.54 -5.88 -19.78
C SER A 120 -5.10 -6.31 -19.55
N PHE A 121 -4.42 -5.83 -18.50
CA PHE A 121 -3.06 -6.26 -18.17
C PHE A 121 -3.02 -7.69 -17.61
N VAL A 122 -4.02 -8.06 -16.80
CA VAL A 122 -4.15 -9.42 -16.24
C VAL A 122 -4.30 -10.48 -17.34
N ASP A 123 -5.00 -10.16 -18.44
CA ASP A 123 -5.17 -11.04 -19.60
C ASP A 123 -4.23 -10.71 -20.79
N HIS A 124 -3.24 -9.83 -20.59
CA HIS A 124 -2.28 -9.45 -21.62
C HIS A 124 -1.47 -10.66 -22.11
N ALA A 125 -1.26 -10.77 -23.42
CA ALA A 125 -0.67 -11.95 -24.07
C ALA A 125 0.71 -12.35 -23.51
N ARG A 126 1.50 -11.37 -23.05
CA ARG A 126 2.83 -11.62 -22.43
C ARG A 126 2.82 -11.58 -20.91
N ALA A 127 2.13 -10.60 -20.32
CA ALA A 127 2.17 -10.39 -18.87
C ALA A 127 1.44 -11.53 -18.12
N SER A 128 0.42 -12.13 -18.75
CA SER A 128 -0.32 -13.25 -18.15
C SER A 128 0.54 -14.48 -17.87
N ALA A 129 1.69 -14.64 -18.53
CA ALA A 129 2.65 -15.70 -18.25
C ALA A 129 3.27 -15.58 -16.84
N TYR A 130 3.22 -14.42 -16.21
CA TYR A 130 3.81 -14.19 -14.88
C TYR A 130 2.78 -14.23 -13.77
N PHE A 131 1.49 -14.33 -14.06
CA PHE A 131 0.42 -14.22 -13.06
C PHE A 131 -0.17 -15.59 -12.68
N ARG A 132 -0.56 -15.73 -11.42
CA ARG A 132 -1.55 -16.74 -11.02
C ARG A 132 -2.94 -16.12 -11.06
N ARG A 133 -3.84 -16.70 -11.86
CA ARG A 133 -5.17 -16.20 -12.20
C ARG A 133 -6.27 -17.22 -11.90
N HIS A 134 -7.52 -16.75 -11.92
CA HIS A 134 -8.68 -17.57 -11.57
C HIS A 134 -8.86 -18.74 -12.54
N GLY A 135 -9.55 -19.78 -12.08
CA GLY A 135 -9.78 -21.00 -12.87
C GLY A 135 -8.55 -21.88 -13.04
N GLY A 136 -7.61 -21.86 -12.07
CA GLY A 136 -6.40 -22.68 -12.11
C GLY A 136 -5.34 -22.22 -13.12
N ARG A 137 -5.51 -21.03 -13.71
CA ARG A 137 -4.58 -20.47 -14.69
C ARG A 137 -3.33 -19.91 -14.00
N GLU A 138 -2.30 -20.73 -13.84
CA GLU A 138 -0.97 -20.29 -13.38
C GLU A 138 -0.05 -20.10 -14.59
N GLY A 139 0.48 -18.89 -14.75
CA GLY A 139 1.42 -18.59 -15.81
C GLY A 139 2.76 -19.31 -15.62
N GLU A 140 3.38 -19.72 -16.72
CA GLU A 140 4.62 -20.51 -16.72
C GLU A 140 5.81 -19.80 -16.04
N GLN A 141 5.80 -18.48 -15.98
CA GLN A 141 6.81 -17.60 -15.39
C GLN A 141 6.40 -17.04 -14.02
N PHE A 142 5.31 -17.55 -13.42
CA PHE A 142 4.89 -17.15 -12.06
C PHE A 142 5.94 -17.52 -10.99
N HIS A 143 6.78 -18.51 -11.29
CA HIS A 143 7.91 -18.93 -10.46
C HIS A 143 9.21 -18.90 -11.27
N LEU A 144 10.33 -18.61 -10.59
CA LEU A 144 11.64 -18.90 -11.14
C LEU A 144 11.95 -20.40 -11.06
N PRO A 145 12.81 -20.93 -11.95
CA PRO A 145 13.34 -22.29 -11.83
C PRO A 145 13.96 -22.52 -10.45
N GLY A 146 13.56 -23.60 -9.76
CA GLY A 146 14.08 -23.92 -8.43
C GLY A 146 13.51 -23.11 -7.26
N ALA A 147 12.42 -22.36 -7.46
CA ALA A 147 11.78 -21.59 -6.39
C ALA A 147 11.47 -22.45 -5.15
N ALA A 148 11.95 -21.99 -3.99
CA ALA A 148 11.80 -22.70 -2.71
C ALA A 148 10.33 -22.81 -2.23
N HIS A 149 9.42 -22.03 -2.81
CA HIS A 149 8.01 -22.04 -2.47
C HIS A 149 7.09 -21.69 -3.63
N ARG A 150 5.80 -22.05 -3.50
CA ARG A 150 4.75 -21.82 -4.51
C ARG A 150 3.95 -20.52 -4.32
N ARG A 151 4.51 -19.51 -3.65
CA ARG A 151 3.82 -18.21 -3.44
C ARG A 151 4.02 -17.18 -4.55
N GLY A 152 4.85 -17.50 -5.54
CA GLY A 152 5.24 -16.60 -6.62
C GLY A 152 6.61 -15.97 -6.35
N ARG A 153 7.09 -15.16 -7.30
CA ARG A 153 8.26 -14.28 -7.11
C ARG A 153 7.96 -13.21 -6.06
N MET A 154 8.93 -12.85 -5.23
CA MET A 154 8.75 -11.88 -4.13
C MET A 154 9.73 -10.73 -4.29
N ARG A 155 9.31 -9.52 -3.93
CA ARG A 155 10.22 -8.40 -3.67
C ARG A 155 10.97 -8.65 -2.37
N VAL A 156 12.11 -8.00 -2.22
CA VAL A 156 12.90 -8.01 -0.98
C VAL A 156 12.07 -7.51 0.20
N THR A 157 11.19 -6.52 -0.02
CA THR A 157 10.34 -5.99 1.05
C THR A 157 9.32 -7.01 1.58
N GLU A 158 8.84 -7.96 0.76
CA GLU A 158 8.00 -9.05 1.27
C GLU A 158 8.78 -10.00 2.20
N GLU A 159 10.08 -10.18 1.99
CA GLU A 159 10.91 -10.95 2.92
C GLU A 159 11.07 -10.21 4.27
N ALA A 160 11.24 -8.89 4.23
CA ALA A 160 11.25 -8.05 5.43
C ALA A 160 9.92 -8.10 6.19
N GLN A 161 8.79 -7.99 5.49
CA GLN A 161 7.47 -8.18 6.10
C GLN A 161 7.34 -9.56 6.77
N ALA A 162 7.87 -10.62 6.15
CA ALA A 162 7.84 -11.96 6.72
C ALA A 162 8.69 -12.09 8.00
N ARG A 163 9.85 -11.43 8.07
CA ARG A 163 10.67 -11.35 9.30
C ARG A 163 9.94 -10.61 10.42
N ALA A 164 9.14 -9.59 10.09
CA ALA A 164 8.23 -8.92 11.01
C ALA A 164 7.00 -9.77 11.41
N GLY A 165 6.93 -11.04 11.00
CA GLY A 165 5.88 -11.99 11.36
C GLY A 165 4.65 -11.97 10.44
N CYS A 166 4.65 -11.14 9.38
CA CYS A 166 3.57 -11.11 8.41
C CYS A 166 3.61 -12.34 7.48
N LYS A 167 2.54 -12.53 6.70
CA LYS A 167 2.44 -13.62 5.71
C LYS A 167 2.21 -13.06 4.31
N PRO A 168 3.21 -12.40 3.71
CA PRO A 168 3.05 -11.83 2.38
C PRO A 168 2.87 -12.89 1.30
N TYR A 169 2.29 -12.42 0.21
CA TYR A 169 2.15 -13.13 -1.05
C TYR A 169 2.67 -12.26 -2.19
N SER A 170 3.03 -12.91 -3.28
CA SER A 170 3.53 -12.22 -4.46
C SER A 170 2.49 -11.26 -5.03
N ASN A 171 2.93 -10.08 -5.47
CA ASN A 171 2.13 -9.17 -6.28
C ASN A 171 1.75 -9.77 -7.66
N PHE A 172 2.34 -10.91 -8.05
CA PHE A 172 1.89 -11.69 -9.20
C PHE A 172 0.68 -12.63 -8.90
N ASN A 173 0.30 -12.80 -7.63
CA ASN A 173 -0.80 -13.68 -7.24
C ASN A 173 -2.13 -12.91 -7.27
N LEU A 174 -3.02 -13.25 -8.21
CA LEU A 174 -4.29 -12.55 -8.46
C LEU A 174 -5.52 -13.33 -7.98
N VAL A 175 -5.33 -14.35 -7.13
CA VAL A 175 -6.38 -15.28 -6.69
C VAL A 175 -6.32 -15.61 -5.21
N GLY A 176 -7.48 -16.07 -4.70
CA GLY A 176 -7.64 -16.55 -3.33
C GLY A 176 -7.73 -15.42 -2.32
N ALA A 177 -7.74 -15.79 -1.04
CA ALA A 177 -7.79 -14.83 0.08
C ALA A 177 -6.56 -13.91 0.14
N ALA A 178 -5.47 -14.26 -0.55
CA ALA A 178 -4.23 -13.48 -0.64
C ALA A 178 -4.02 -12.82 -2.01
N GLN A 179 -5.10 -12.39 -2.68
CA GLN A 179 -5.05 -11.72 -3.98
C GLN A 179 -4.56 -10.25 -3.88
N VAL A 180 -3.32 -10.06 -3.42
CA VAL A 180 -2.73 -8.72 -3.31
C VAL A 180 -2.42 -8.10 -4.68
N GLY A 181 -2.13 -8.93 -5.69
CA GLY A 181 -1.65 -8.44 -6.98
C GLY A 181 -2.67 -7.60 -7.76
N LYS A 182 -3.97 -7.83 -7.63
CA LYS A 182 -4.97 -6.96 -8.27
C LYS A 182 -5.01 -5.57 -7.61
N SER A 183 -4.90 -5.53 -6.29
CA SER A 183 -4.78 -4.28 -5.54
C SER A 183 -3.54 -3.53 -5.99
N SER A 184 -2.39 -4.21 -6.10
CA SER A 184 -1.13 -3.64 -6.59
C SER A 184 -1.26 -3.09 -8.01
N LEU A 185 -1.75 -3.86 -8.98
CA LEU A 185 -1.87 -3.39 -10.38
C LEU A 185 -2.79 -2.18 -10.54
N THR A 186 -3.95 -2.18 -9.85
CA THR A 186 -4.89 -1.04 -9.90
C THR A 186 -4.38 0.17 -9.14
N GLY A 187 -3.64 -0.05 -8.05
CA GLY A 187 -2.91 0.98 -7.33
C GLY A 187 -1.84 1.65 -8.19
N MET A 188 -1.01 0.86 -8.89
CA MET A 188 0.01 1.37 -9.81
C MET A 188 -0.59 2.26 -10.91
N ARG A 189 -1.77 1.93 -11.44
CA ARG A 189 -2.50 2.81 -12.37
C ARG A 189 -2.85 4.16 -11.72
N MET A 190 -3.37 4.15 -10.49
CA MET A 190 -3.64 5.39 -9.75
C MET A 190 -2.36 6.20 -9.51
N LEU A 191 -1.28 5.55 -9.08
CA LEU A 191 0.03 6.18 -8.85
C LEU A 191 0.60 6.81 -10.13
N HIS A 192 0.43 6.15 -11.29
CA HIS A 192 0.78 6.73 -12.59
C HIS A 192 0.00 8.03 -12.85
N ARG A 193 -1.33 8.01 -12.63
CA ARG A 193 -2.21 9.17 -12.87
C ARG A 193 -2.02 10.32 -11.89
N LEU A 194 -1.49 10.07 -10.69
CA LEU A 194 -1.05 11.15 -9.80
C LEU A 194 0.06 11.98 -10.44
N GLY A 195 0.81 11.43 -11.40
CA GLY A 195 1.76 12.20 -12.22
C GLY A 195 2.89 12.85 -11.44
N GLY A 196 3.18 12.36 -10.22
CA GLY A 196 4.17 12.96 -9.32
C GLY A 196 3.66 14.18 -8.52
N THR A 197 2.36 14.47 -8.55
CA THR A 197 1.75 15.54 -7.73
C THR A 197 2.00 15.31 -6.23
N VAL A 198 1.94 14.06 -5.80
CA VAL A 198 2.38 13.62 -4.47
C VAL A 198 3.50 12.57 -4.66
N PRO A 199 4.69 12.77 -4.06
CA PRO A 199 5.80 11.83 -4.21
C PRO A 199 5.48 10.49 -3.54
N VAL A 200 5.93 9.39 -4.14
CA VAL A 200 5.75 8.02 -3.64
C VAL A 200 7.08 7.50 -3.14
N TRP A 201 7.29 7.48 -1.83
CA TRP A 201 8.52 6.93 -1.27
C TRP A 201 8.51 5.39 -1.30
N PRO A 202 9.64 4.73 -1.60
CA PRO A 202 10.96 5.29 -1.93
C PRO A 202 11.23 5.47 -3.44
N ILE A 203 10.24 5.24 -4.31
CA ILE A 203 10.36 5.44 -5.77
C ILE A 203 10.81 6.88 -6.07
N ASP A 204 10.20 7.82 -5.35
CA ASP A 204 10.63 9.20 -5.27
C ASP A 204 11.43 9.44 -3.98
N PRO A 205 12.46 10.30 -4.02
CA PRO A 205 13.13 10.76 -2.81
C PRO A 205 12.13 11.39 -1.83
N LEU A 206 12.32 11.13 -0.54
CA LEU A 206 11.54 11.77 0.52
C LEU A 206 11.75 13.30 0.44
N PRO A 207 10.73 14.12 0.12
CA PRO A 207 10.91 15.57 -0.01
C PRO A 207 11.25 16.19 1.34
N ALA A 208 11.82 17.40 1.43
CA ALA A 208 12.10 18.01 2.73
C ALA A 208 10.84 18.43 3.53
N ARG A 209 9.74 18.71 2.83
CA ARG A 209 8.43 19.17 3.37
C ARG A 209 7.30 18.69 2.46
N GLY A 210 6.06 18.80 2.92
CA GLY A 210 4.88 18.41 2.16
C GLY A 210 4.52 16.93 2.29
N SER A 211 3.41 16.57 1.65
CA SER A 211 2.82 15.24 1.70
C SER A 211 3.68 14.19 0.98
N VAL A 212 3.59 12.95 1.42
CA VAL A 212 4.25 11.79 0.78
C VAL A 212 3.34 10.57 0.87
N ILE A 213 3.38 9.73 -0.16
CA ILE A 213 2.75 8.42 -0.18
C ILE A 213 3.79 7.36 0.17
N VAL A 214 3.41 6.39 0.99
CA VAL A 214 4.18 5.18 1.29
C VAL A 214 3.32 3.95 1.07
N GLU A 215 3.94 2.86 0.61
CA GLU A 215 3.34 1.54 0.72
C GLU A 215 3.25 1.14 2.20
N ILE A 216 2.11 0.61 2.65
CA ILE A 216 1.95 0.03 3.98
C ILE A 216 1.46 -1.42 3.87
N TYR A 217 1.58 -2.14 4.98
CA TYR A 217 0.87 -3.38 5.20
C TYR A 217 0.12 -3.24 6.52
N THR A 218 -1.21 -3.16 6.48
CA THR A 218 -2.08 -2.94 7.66
C THR A 218 -1.79 -3.89 8.83
N THR A 219 -1.34 -5.13 8.54
CA THR A 219 -0.93 -6.10 9.57
C THR A 219 0.24 -5.61 10.43
N LEU A 220 1.17 -4.81 9.89
CA LEU A 220 2.28 -4.23 10.67
C LEU A 220 1.77 -3.28 11.76
N ALA A 221 0.73 -2.49 11.48
CA ALA A 221 0.11 -1.61 12.46
C ALA A 221 -0.56 -2.43 13.59
N ALA A 222 -1.23 -3.54 13.23
CA ALA A 222 -1.80 -4.46 14.22
C ALA A 222 -0.73 -5.12 15.10
N VAL A 223 0.38 -5.55 14.53
CA VAL A 223 1.53 -6.10 15.27
C VAL A 223 2.13 -5.05 16.20
N ALA A 224 2.32 -3.81 15.73
CA ALA A 224 2.79 -2.70 16.55
C ALA A 224 1.84 -2.35 17.72
N ALA A 225 0.55 -2.64 17.57
CA ALA A 225 -0.46 -2.55 18.63
C ALA A 225 -0.52 -3.79 19.55
N GLY A 226 0.45 -4.70 19.45
CA GLY A 226 0.55 -5.90 20.31
C GLY A 226 -0.36 -7.06 19.88
N ARG A 227 -0.99 -6.99 18.71
CA ARG A 227 -1.82 -8.08 18.18
C ARG A 227 -0.96 -9.13 17.49
N SER A 228 -1.40 -10.38 17.50
CA SER A 228 -0.78 -11.41 16.67
C SER A 228 -1.22 -11.25 15.20
N PRO A 229 -0.38 -11.60 14.21
CA PRO A 229 -0.78 -11.54 12.79
C PRO A 229 -2.08 -12.30 12.47
N SER A 230 -2.31 -13.43 13.13
CA SER A 230 -3.55 -14.22 13.01
C SER A 230 -4.81 -13.55 13.56
N ARG A 231 -4.65 -12.49 14.36
CA ARG A 231 -5.73 -11.71 14.98
C ARG A 231 -5.64 -10.24 14.59
N ALA A 232 -4.96 -9.92 13.48
CA ALA A 232 -4.80 -8.55 13.01
C ALA A 232 -6.17 -7.89 12.77
N LYS A 233 -7.06 -8.61 12.08
CA LYS A 233 -8.42 -8.16 11.77
C LYS A 233 -9.25 -7.90 13.03
N MET A 234 -9.91 -6.74 13.07
CA MET A 234 -10.78 -6.31 14.16
C MET A 234 -12.18 -6.06 13.61
N THR A 235 -13.19 -6.69 14.19
CA THR A 235 -14.59 -6.58 13.74
C THR A 235 -15.50 -5.92 14.76
N THR A 236 -14.94 -5.36 15.84
CA THR A 236 -15.67 -4.54 16.82
C THR A 236 -14.91 -3.28 17.20
N PHE A 237 -15.64 -2.22 17.57
CA PHE A 237 -15.07 -0.96 18.05
C PHE A 237 -14.28 -1.14 19.34
N GLU A 238 -14.66 -2.09 20.19
CA GLU A 238 -13.96 -2.39 21.44
C GLU A 238 -12.58 -3.01 21.16
N ALA A 239 -12.51 -3.97 20.23
CA ALA A 239 -11.22 -4.54 19.81
C ALA A 239 -10.30 -3.50 19.14
N LEU A 240 -10.89 -2.57 18.39
CA LEU A 240 -10.17 -1.43 17.81
C LEU A 240 -9.71 -0.45 18.89
N ALA A 241 -10.56 -0.15 19.88
CA ALA A 241 -10.23 0.74 20.99
C ALA A 241 -9.04 0.22 21.81
N ASP A 242 -9.01 -1.08 22.12
CA ASP A 242 -7.88 -1.73 22.79
C ASP A 242 -6.58 -1.58 22.00
N ALA A 243 -6.64 -1.78 20.67
CA ALA A 243 -5.48 -1.64 19.79
C ALA A 243 -5.01 -0.18 19.66
N LEU A 244 -5.95 0.77 19.55
CA LEU A 244 -5.64 2.21 19.53
C LEU A 244 -5.00 2.66 20.85
N ALA A 245 -5.48 2.15 21.99
CA ALA A 245 -4.90 2.44 23.30
C ALA A 245 -3.45 1.95 23.40
N ALA A 246 -3.14 0.76 22.85
CA ALA A 246 -1.76 0.25 22.78
C ALA A 246 -0.82 1.13 21.94
N LEU A 247 -1.37 1.90 20.98
CA LEU A 247 -0.63 2.90 20.20
C LEU A 247 -0.64 4.30 20.84
N GLY A 248 -1.25 4.46 22.03
CA GLY A 248 -1.40 5.76 22.69
C GLY A 248 -2.41 6.69 22.01
N SER A 249 -3.35 6.15 21.24
CA SER A 249 -4.41 6.90 20.57
C SER A 249 -5.74 6.77 21.32
N PRO A 250 -6.55 7.84 21.39
CA PRO A 250 -7.93 7.73 21.86
C PRO A 250 -8.76 6.79 20.98
N PRO A 251 -9.82 6.17 21.53
CA PRO A 251 -10.67 5.26 20.78
C PRO A 251 -11.44 5.98 19.67
N ALA A 252 -11.63 5.31 18.54
CA ALA A 252 -12.52 5.80 17.49
C ALA A 252 -13.97 5.86 17.99
N ARG A 253 -14.77 6.79 17.46
CA ARG A 253 -16.17 6.94 17.85
C ARG A 253 -17.01 5.80 17.28
N GLY A 254 -17.62 5.00 18.16
CA GLY A 254 -18.55 3.94 17.80
C GLY A 254 -18.67 2.90 18.92
N SER A 255 -19.50 1.89 18.69
CA SER A 255 -19.70 0.75 19.60
C SER A 255 -20.22 -0.45 18.81
N GLY A 256 -19.87 -1.68 19.21
CA GLY A 256 -20.31 -2.89 18.55
C GLY A 256 -19.59 -3.16 17.23
N ALA A 257 -20.30 -3.68 16.23
CA ALA A 257 -19.70 -4.17 14.99
C ALA A 257 -19.09 -3.05 14.11
N ILE A 258 -17.94 -3.36 13.50
CA ILE A 258 -17.28 -2.55 12.47
C ILE A 258 -16.72 -3.50 11.41
N ASP A 259 -16.69 -3.09 10.14
CA ASP A 259 -15.99 -3.85 9.12
C ASP A 259 -14.46 -3.76 9.31
N ASP A 260 -13.76 -4.78 8.82
CA ASP A 260 -12.33 -4.94 9.04
C ASP A 260 -11.50 -3.93 8.25
N HIS A 261 -11.94 -3.53 7.06
CA HIS A 261 -11.29 -2.48 6.27
C HIS A 261 -11.27 -1.14 7.03
N THR A 262 -12.41 -0.75 7.60
CA THR A 262 -12.51 0.49 8.37
C THR A 262 -11.67 0.44 9.64
N SER A 263 -11.67 -0.68 10.37
CA SER A 263 -10.87 -0.79 11.60
C SER A 263 -9.36 -0.81 11.31
N ASP A 264 -8.93 -1.48 10.24
CA ASP A 264 -7.54 -1.50 9.79
C ASP A 264 -7.09 -0.08 9.38
N ALA A 265 -7.88 0.63 8.57
CA ALA A 265 -7.55 2.00 8.16
C ALA A 265 -7.44 2.97 9.35
N LEU A 266 -8.34 2.90 10.34
CA LEU A 266 -8.29 3.74 11.54
C LEU A 266 -7.07 3.43 12.41
N LEU A 267 -6.77 2.15 12.63
CA LEU A 267 -5.60 1.73 13.40
C LEU A 267 -4.31 2.14 12.70
N THR A 268 -4.21 1.92 11.39
CA THR A 268 -3.01 2.24 10.62
C THR A 268 -2.77 3.74 10.52
N ALA A 269 -3.81 4.58 10.42
CA ALA A 269 -3.65 6.04 10.51
C ALA A 269 -3.03 6.46 11.86
N ALA A 270 -3.50 5.89 12.96
CA ALA A 270 -2.92 6.13 14.29
C ALA A 270 -1.49 5.59 14.42
N TRP A 271 -1.17 4.46 13.81
CA TRP A 271 0.19 3.92 13.76
C TRP A 271 1.14 4.82 12.97
N LEU A 272 0.72 5.30 11.79
CA LEU A 272 1.52 6.21 10.95
C LEU A 272 1.93 7.47 11.71
N ARG A 273 1.05 8.02 12.57
CA ARG A 273 1.37 9.17 13.45
C ARG A 273 2.58 8.95 14.33
N ARG A 274 2.79 7.71 14.81
CA ARG A 274 3.96 7.33 15.62
C ARG A 274 5.14 6.94 14.74
N ALA A 275 4.88 6.09 13.74
CA ALA A 275 5.89 5.51 12.87
C ALA A 275 6.65 6.57 12.05
N ALA A 276 5.97 7.64 11.64
CA ALA A 276 6.58 8.74 10.90
C ALA A 276 7.75 9.42 11.64
N CYS A 277 7.74 9.38 12.98
CA CYS A 277 8.76 9.98 13.84
C CYS A 277 9.97 9.07 14.08
N ASP A 278 9.93 7.82 13.62
CA ASP A 278 11.03 6.87 13.77
C ASP A 278 11.95 6.92 12.54
N PRO A 279 13.18 7.47 12.66
CA PRO A 279 14.10 7.57 11.53
C PRO A 279 14.52 6.23 10.95
N ALA A 280 14.47 5.15 11.73
CA ALA A 280 14.88 3.82 11.28
C ALA A 280 13.92 3.27 10.20
N LEU A 281 12.63 3.62 10.28
CA LEU A 281 11.63 3.18 9.30
C LEU A 281 11.79 3.86 7.94
N TRP A 282 12.47 5.00 7.88
CA TRP A 282 12.80 5.73 6.65
C TRP A 282 14.13 5.31 6.03
N GLN A 283 14.95 4.54 6.76
CA GLN A 283 16.28 4.07 6.33
C GLN A 283 16.45 2.57 6.61
N PRO A 284 15.59 1.70 6.05
CA PRO A 284 15.73 0.26 6.23
C PRO A 284 17.04 -0.23 5.61
N ALA A 285 17.76 -1.09 6.34
CA ALA A 285 19.14 -1.50 5.99
C ALA A 285 19.26 -2.20 4.63
N GLU A 286 18.21 -2.91 4.20
CA GLU A 286 18.17 -3.63 2.93
C GLU A 286 17.71 -2.77 1.75
N LEU A 287 17.15 -1.58 1.98
CA LEU A 287 16.69 -0.71 0.89
C LEU A 287 17.87 -0.02 0.22
N THR A 288 18.32 -0.62 -0.87
CA THR A 288 19.34 -0.04 -1.74
C THR A 288 18.74 1.01 -2.69
N PRO A 289 19.55 1.90 -3.29
CA PRO A 289 19.06 2.82 -4.32
C PRO A 289 18.42 2.12 -5.52
N GLU A 290 18.87 0.92 -5.88
CA GLU A 290 18.29 0.11 -6.96
C GLU A 290 16.91 -0.43 -6.56
N LEU A 291 16.76 -0.98 -5.36
CA LEU A 291 15.45 -1.41 -4.85
C LEU A 291 14.49 -0.24 -4.72
N ALA A 292 14.98 0.93 -4.31
CA ALA A 292 14.19 2.14 -4.18
C ALA A 292 13.53 2.53 -5.50
N CYS A 293 14.21 2.43 -6.64
CA CYS A 293 13.61 2.76 -7.95
C CYS A 293 12.91 1.59 -8.65
N THR A 294 13.19 0.33 -8.29
CA THR A 294 12.60 -0.86 -8.92
C THR A 294 11.44 -1.44 -8.12
N GLU A 295 11.71 -2.05 -6.96
CA GLU A 295 10.71 -2.78 -6.15
C GLU A 295 9.94 -1.88 -5.18
N GLY A 296 10.53 -0.76 -4.79
CA GLY A 296 10.05 0.07 -3.69
C GLY A 296 10.25 -0.60 -2.33
N TRP A 297 9.53 -0.11 -1.31
CA TRP A 297 9.60 -0.65 0.04
C TRP A 297 8.28 -0.44 0.79
N THR A 298 7.87 -1.43 1.56
CA THR A 298 6.78 -1.33 2.52
C THR A 298 7.27 -0.60 3.76
N PHE A 299 6.73 0.58 4.02
CA PHE A 299 7.05 1.36 5.20
C PHE A 299 6.72 0.58 6.48
N GLY A 300 7.69 0.51 7.40
CA GLY A 300 7.56 -0.27 8.63
C GLY A 300 8.07 -1.72 8.55
N ALA A 301 8.47 -2.21 7.36
CA ALA A 301 9.08 -3.54 7.23
C ALA A 301 10.58 -3.48 7.55
N ALA A 302 11.02 -4.32 8.50
CA ALA A 302 12.40 -4.49 8.94
C ALA A 302 12.64 -5.96 9.34
#